data_AF-A0A833QZY3-F1
#
_entry.id   AF-A0A833QZY3-F1
#
_cell.length_a   1.000
_cell.length_b   1.000
_cell.length_c   1.000
_cell.angle_alpha   90.00
_cell.angle_beta   90.00
_cell.angle_gamma   90.00
#
_symmetry.space_group_name_H-M   'P 1'
#
loop_
_entity.id
_entity.type
_entity.pdbx_description
1 polymer ?
#
loop_
_entity_poly.entity_id
_entity_poly.type
_entity_poly.pdbx_seq_one_letter_code
_entity_poly.pdbx_strand_id
1 'polypeptide(L)'
;MSIQPPTPRTPGTPLSTSPLPEGTMPPPSPPRTPRMAITLAQPSSKKKKPPRSTRAMRAVRSIFRSFPIIGSPACRFPTNVPRASSSTGGARQHDGHVPGASRTTGTLFGYRKARITLAFQENPGSVPDLLLELAMPTGKFMQEMGAEHLRIALECEKKAGERAKLLEEPLWTAYVNGRKIGYAVRRDPSDDDLTVMQLLHTVSVGAGVLPSDMMEVDKQGADGDLAYMRAHFDRVVGSKDSESFYMLNPDGNNGPELSIFFIRI
;
A
#
# COMPACT_ATOMS: atom_id res chain seq x y z
N MET A 1 -17.87 -78.31 -10.15
CA MET A 1 -16.67 -79.15 -10.02
C MET A 1 -15.47 -78.25 -10.28
N SER A 2 -14.48 -78.03 -9.43
CA SER A 2 -14.09 -78.62 -8.16
C SER A 2 -13.35 -77.55 -7.36
N ILE A 3 -13.53 -77.57 -6.04
CA ILE A 3 -12.92 -76.68 -5.05
C ILE A 3 -11.43 -77.04 -4.93
N GLN A 4 -10.54 -76.03 -4.88
CA GLN A 4 -9.15 -76.21 -4.47
C GLN A 4 -8.93 -75.57 -3.09
N PRO A 5 -8.36 -76.32 -2.11
CA PRO A 5 -8.36 -75.95 -0.70
C PRO A 5 -7.25 -74.95 -0.31
N PRO A 6 -7.38 -74.26 0.85
CA PRO A 6 -6.39 -73.32 1.34
C PRO A 6 -5.21 -74.02 2.03
N THR A 7 -4.01 -73.47 1.87
CA THR A 7 -2.77 -73.91 2.53
C THR A 7 -2.65 -73.36 3.97
N PRO A 8 -1.96 -74.08 4.87
CA PRO A 8 -2.05 -73.87 6.32
C PRO A 8 -1.14 -72.75 6.84
N ARG A 9 -1.60 -72.06 7.88
CA ARG A 9 -0.79 -71.18 8.75
C ARG A 9 -0.01 -72.03 9.75
N THR A 10 1.26 -71.67 9.98
CA THR A 10 2.06 -72.21 11.08
C THR A 10 2.25 -71.16 12.18
N PRO A 11 2.23 -71.53 13.48
CA PRO A 11 2.18 -70.62 14.63
C PRO A 11 3.56 -70.07 15.04
N GLY A 12 3.53 -68.95 15.76
CA GLY A 12 4.71 -68.17 16.16
C GLY A 12 5.56 -68.76 17.29
N THR A 13 6.68 -68.07 17.51
CA THR A 13 7.57 -68.19 18.68
C THR A 13 8.01 -66.80 19.14
N PRO A 14 8.39 -66.65 20.43
CA PRO A 14 8.05 -65.47 21.25
C PRO A 14 9.13 -64.38 21.29
N LEU A 15 8.72 -63.26 21.92
CA LEU A 15 9.50 -62.09 22.34
C LEU A 15 10.98 -62.38 22.64
N SER A 16 11.85 -61.56 22.04
CA SER A 16 13.12 -61.17 22.64
C SER A 16 13.11 -59.65 22.80
N THR A 17 12.73 -59.21 24.00
CA THR A 17 12.85 -57.84 24.49
C THR A 17 14.33 -57.46 24.51
N SER A 18 14.71 -56.43 23.77
CA SER A 18 16.04 -55.82 23.88
C SER A 18 15.88 -54.33 24.24
N PRO A 19 16.75 -53.77 25.11
CA PRO A 19 16.45 -52.55 25.85
C PRO A 19 16.59 -51.28 25.00
N LEU A 20 15.73 -50.31 25.28
CA LEU A 20 15.85 -48.92 24.85
C LEU A 20 17.18 -48.32 25.35
N PRO A 21 17.95 -47.60 24.51
CA PRO A 21 18.89 -46.64 25.02
C PRO A 21 18.15 -45.33 25.34
N GLU A 22 18.33 -44.87 26.57
CA GLU A 22 17.95 -43.57 27.07
C GLU A 22 18.49 -42.43 26.19
N GLY A 23 17.63 -41.43 25.97
CA GLY A 23 18.00 -40.04 26.16
C GLY A 23 19.07 -39.45 25.25
N THR A 24 18.73 -39.19 23.99
CA THR A 24 19.36 -38.09 23.24
C THR A 24 18.36 -36.94 23.16
N MET A 25 18.52 -35.97 24.07
CA MET A 25 17.85 -34.68 23.93
C MET A 25 18.26 -34.03 22.59
N PRO A 26 17.35 -33.37 21.86
CA PRO A 26 17.74 -32.55 20.72
C PRO A 26 18.66 -31.42 21.21
N PRO A 27 19.66 -30.99 20.40
CA PRO A 27 20.53 -29.89 20.76
C PRO A 27 19.68 -28.63 21.03
N PRO A 28 20.08 -27.79 22.00
CA PRO A 28 19.39 -26.53 22.25
C PRO A 28 19.40 -25.68 20.97
N SER A 29 18.23 -25.13 20.65
CA SER A 29 18.06 -24.16 19.57
C SER A 29 19.10 -23.04 19.72
N PRO A 30 19.70 -22.53 18.63
CA PRO A 30 20.59 -21.39 18.73
C PRO A 30 19.86 -20.22 19.41
N PRO A 31 20.57 -19.37 20.19
CA PRO A 31 19.95 -18.23 20.85
C PRO A 31 19.27 -17.37 19.78
N ARG A 32 17.96 -17.17 19.90
CA ARG A 32 17.22 -16.20 19.09
C ARG A 32 17.96 -14.88 19.21
N THR A 33 18.42 -14.37 18.07
CA THR A 33 18.90 -12.99 17.95
C THR A 33 17.84 -12.07 18.57
N PRO A 34 18.24 -11.07 19.37
CA PRO A 34 17.27 -10.15 19.95
C PRO A 34 16.51 -9.47 18.81
N ARG A 35 15.19 -9.67 18.77
CA ARG A 35 14.27 -9.00 17.85
C ARG A 35 14.62 -7.52 17.85
N MET A 36 15.03 -7.00 16.70
CA MET A 36 15.34 -5.58 16.59
C MET A 36 14.14 -4.79 17.10
N ALA A 37 14.35 -3.96 18.13
CA ALA A 37 13.28 -3.13 18.66
C ALA A 37 12.81 -2.20 17.53
N ILE A 38 11.49 -2.17 17.29
CA ILE A 38 10.91 -1.26 16.29
C ILE A 38 11.12 0.17 16.79
N THR A 39 11.91 0.95 16.06
CA THR A 39 12.21 2.36 16.36
C THR A 39 11.37 3.33 15.52
N LEU A 40 10.37 2.83 14.80
CA LEU A 40 9.50 3.63 13.94
C LEU A 40 8.72 4.66 14.77
N ALA A 41 8.80 5.93 14.38
CA ALA A 41 8.04 7.00 15.00
C ALA A 41 6.55 6.85 14.70
N GLN A 42 5.67 7.17 15.66
CA GLN A 42 4.26 7.32 15.32
C GLN A 42 4.03 8.56 14.45
N PRO A 43 3.10 8.51 13.48
CA PRO A 43 2.76 9.67 12.66
C PRO A 43 2.30 10.82 13.54
N SER A 44 2.59 12.05 13.11
CA SER A 44 2.27 13.23 13.90
C SER A 44 0.75 13.44 13.93
N SER A 45 0.08 12.95 14.98
CA SER A 45 -1.33 13.28 15.20
C SER A 45 -1.43 14.74 15.62
N LYS A 46 -1.47 15.68 14.66
CA LYS A 46 -1.85 17.07 14.93
C LYS A 46 -3.31 17.10 15.38
N LYS A 47 -3.55 16.89 16.68
CA LYS A 47 -4.83 17.13 17.34
C LYS A 47 -5.19 18.61 17.19
N LYS A 48 -5.90 18.98 16.13
CA LYS A 48 -6.59 20.27 16.06
C LYS A 48 -7.63 20.29 17.17
N LYS A 49 -7.41 21.12 18.19
CA LYS A 49 -8.43 21.42 19.21
C LYS A 49 -9.66 22.01 18.51
N PRO A 50 -10.90 21.61 18.87
CA PRO A 50 -12.09 22.23 18.29
C PRO A 50 -12.16 23.71 18.72
N PRO A 51 -12.60 24.63 17.85
CA PRO A 51 -12.71 26.03 18.20
C PRO A 51 -13.80 26.23 19.27
N ARG A 52 -13.51 27.04 20.29
CA ARG A 52 -14.52 27.56 21.23
C ARG A 52 -15.54 28.37 20.44
N SER A 53 -16.80 27.94 20.45
CA SER A 53 -17.90 28.70 19.86
C SER A 53 -18.18 29.94 20.71
N THR A 54 -17.93 31.12 20.18
CA THR A 54 -18.61 32.34 20.64
C THR A 54 -19.75 32.62 19.68
N ARG A 55 -20.98 32.48 20.19
CA ARG A 55 -22.19 32.95 19.51
C ARG A 55 -22.05 34.45 19.25
N ALA A 56 -22.18 34.86 17.99
CA ALA A 56 -22.56 36.21 17.64
C ALA A 56 -23.59 36.13 16.51
N MET A 57 -24.85 36.42 16.84
CA MET A 57 -25.88 36.68 15.85
C MET A 57 -25.52 37.95 15.09
N ARG A 58 -25.52 37.91 13.77
CA ARG A 58 -25.62 39.11 12.95
C ARG A 58 -26.63 38.87 11.83
N ALA A 59 -27.83 39.39 12.06
CA ALA A 59 -28.88 39.50 11.08
C ALA A 59 -28.51 40.58 10.06
N VAL A 60 -28.59 40.26 8.77
CA VAL A 60 -28.70 41.28 7.72
C VAL A 60 -29.78 40.84 6.73
N ARG A 61 -30.74 41.74 6.54
CA ARG A 61 -31.97 41.59 5.77
C ARG A 61 -31.71 41.66 4.26
N SER A 62 -32.54 40.91 3.53
CA SER A 62 -32.67 40.81 2.08
C SER A 62 -33.01 42.14 1.39
N ILE A 63 -32.59 42.33 0.14
CA ILE A 63 -33.44 42.92 -0.91
C ILE A 63 -33.21 42.17 -2.25
N PHE A 64 -34.29 41.58 -2.75
CA PHE A 64 -34.47 41.03 -4.10
C PHE A 64 -34.29 42.08 -5.19
N ARG A 65 -33.70 41.72 -6.35
CA ARG A 65 -34.11 42.24 -7.68
C ARG A 65 -33.84 41.22 -8.80
N SER A 66 -34.93 40.58 -9.25
CA SER A 66 -35.34 40.26 -10.63
C SER A 66 -34.36 39.69 -11.69
N PHE A 67 -34.80 38.59 -12.31
CA PHE A 67 -34.30 37.88 -13.51
C PHE A 67 -34.11 38.74 -14.79
N PRO A 68 -33.40 38.26 -15.83
CA PRO A 68 -34.01 37.36 -16.84
C PRO A 68 -33.15 36.18 -17.33
N ILE A 69 -33.88 35.24 -17.93
CA ILE A 69 -33.55 34.04 -18.72
C ILE A 69 -32.47 34.31 -19.79
N ILE A 70 -31.55 33.35 -20.04
CA ILE A 70 -30.99 32.96 -21.36
C ILE A 70 -30.08 31.71 -21.20
N GLY A 71 -30.36 30.65 -21.99
CA GLY A 71 -29.37 29.81 -22.70
C GLY A 71 -28.47 28.83 -21.94
N SER A 72 -28.70 27.53 -22.13
CA SER A 72 -27.62 26.51 -22.02
C SER A 72 -26.61 26.69 -23.17
N PRO A 73 -25.32 26.34 -22.99
CA PRO A 73 -24.90 24.98 -23.32
C PRO A 73 -23.71 24.40 -22.50
N ALA A 74 -23.67 23.06 -22.45
CA ALA A 74 -22.50 22.17 -22.38
C ALA A 74 -21.23 22.66 -21.64
N CYS A 75 -21.04 22.19 -20.41
CA CYS A 75 -19.75 22.22 -19.74
C CYS A 75 -18.79 21.22 -20.40
N ARG A 76 -17.95 21.70 -21.34
CA ARG A 76 -16.74 20.99 -21.77
C ARG A 76 -15.70 21.07 -20.66
N PHE A 77 -15.15 19.93 -20.27
CA PHE A 77 -13.98 19.85 -19.39
C PHE A 77 -12.76 20.50 -20.07
N PRO A 78 -12.03 21.43 -19.45
CA PRO A 78 -10.82 21.97 -20.04
C PRO A 78 -9.67 20.99 -19.87
N THR A 79 -9.34 20.28 -20.96
CA THR A 79 -8.03 19.65 -21.15
C THR A 79 -7.02 20.76 -21.49
N ASN A 80 -6.56 21.51 -20.49
CA ASN A 80 -5.44 22.44 -20.67
C ASN A 80 -4.15 21.77 -20.23
N VAL A 81 -3.47 21.15 -21.19
CA VAL A 81 -2.03 20.86 -21.11
C VAL A 81 -1.31 22.15 -21.51
N PRO A 82 -0.53 22.82 -20.63
CA PRO A 82 0.25 23.97 -21.03
C PRO A 82 1.46 23.48 -21.84
N ARG A 83 1.45 23.74 -23.14
CA ARG A 83 2.64 23.70 -23.98
C ARG A 83 3.40 25.01 -23.75
N ALA A 84 4.43 24.99 -22.90
CA ALA A 84 5.31 26.14 -22.69
C ALA A 84 6.58 25.99 -23.54
N SER A 85 6.68 26.80 -24.58
CA SER A 85 7.91 27.04 -25.34
C SER A 85 8.75 28.12 -24.65
N SER A 86 9.99 27.75 -24.32
CA SER A 86 11.24 28.55 -24.17
C SER A 86 11.15 30.07 -23.86
N SER A 87 11.80 30.51 -22.78
CA SER A 87 13.10 31.22 -22.85
C SER A 87 13.54 31.84 -21.50
N THR A 88 14.85 31.77 -21.27
CA THR A 88 15.70 32.62 -20.40
C THR A 88 15.52 32.64 -18.89
N GLY A 89 16.52 32.09 -18.18
CA GLY A 89 17.03 32.64 -16.92
C GLY A 89 16.76 31.82 -15.65
N GLY A 90 17.78 31.08 -15.19
CA GLY A 90 17.86 30.51 -13.85
C GLY A 90 17.46 29.03 -13.77
N ALA A 91 18.45 28.14 -13.79
CA ALA A 91 18.26 26.72 -13.54
C ALA A 91 17.82 26.48 -12.09
N ARG A 92 16.52 26.61 -11.81
CA ARG A 92 15.88 25.89 -10.72
C ARG A 92 15.36 24.60 -11.34
N GLN A 93 16.03 23.50 -11.04
CA GLN A 93 15.54 22.16 -11.39
C GLN A 93 14.09 22.08 -10.91
N HIS A 94 13.14 22.01 -11.85
CA HIS A 94 11.73 21.86 -11.51
C HIS A 94 11.59 20.39 -11.11
N ASP A 95 11.63 20.14 -9.80
CA ASP A 95 11.81 18.85 -9.11
C ASP A 95 10.61 17.88 -9.30
N GLY A 96 9.88 17.99 -10.41
CA GLY A 96 8.62 17.28 -10.69
C GLY A 96 7.48 17.62 -9.73
N HIS A 97 7.72 18.48 -8.74
CA HIS A 97 6.81 18.69 -7.62
C HIS A 97 5.56 19.49 -8.01
N VAL A 98 4.40 18.99 -7.64
CA VAL A 98 3.09 19.63 -7.82
C VAL A 98 2.95 20.76 -6.79
N PRO A 99 2.76 22.03 -7.21
CA PRO A 99 2.60 23.14 -6.28
C PRO A 99 1.45 22.91 -5.30
N GLY A 100 1.72 22.98 -4.00
CA GLY A 100 0.72 22.78 -2.94
C GLY A 100 0.45 21.33 -2.55
N ALA A 101 1.14 20.36 -3.16
CA ALA A 101 1.11 18.97 -2.73
C ALA A 101 1.92 18.77 -1.44
N SER A 102 1.48 17.83 -0.60
CA SER A 102 2.31 17.35 0.52
C SER A 102 3.22 16.23 0.02
N ARG A 103 4.50 16.26 0.40
CA ARG A 103 5.40 15.14 0.14
C ARG A 103 5.14 14.01 1.14
N THR A 104 5.11 12.77 0.67
CA THR A 104 4.99 11.55 1.49
C THR A 104 5.96 10.49 0.98
N THR A 105 6.25 9.48 1.80
CA THR A 105 7.06 8.33 1.39
C THR A 105 6.12 7.17 1.07
N GLY A 106 6.23 6.60 -0.13
CA GLY A 106 5.50 5.41 -0.53
C GLY A 106 6.44 4.22 -0.67
N THR A 107 6.05 3.07 -0.12
CA THR A 107 6.76 1.79 -0.26
C THR A 107 5.82 0.76 -0.86
N LEU A 108 6.20 0.18 -2.00
CA LEU A 108 5.49 -0.92 -2.65
C LEU A 108 6.30 -2.18 -2.40
N PHE A 109 5.71 -3.20 -1.80
CA PHE A 109 6.47 -4.39 -1.38
C PHE A 109 5.62 -5.66 -1.37
N GLY A 110 6.29 -6.80 -1.49
CA GLY A 110 5.66 -8.11 -1.40
C GLY A 110 6.52 -9.20 -2.02
N TYR A 111 6.19 -10.44 -1.70
CA TYR A 111 6.78 -11.60 -2.38
C TYR A 111 6.28 -11.68 -3.81
N ARG A 112 7.13 -12.16 -4.72
CA ARG A 112 6.86 -12.18 -6.18
C ARG A 112 5.50 -12.78 -6.56
N LYS A 113 5.11 -13.89 -5.91
CA LYS A 113 3.84 -14.61 -6.15
C LYS A 113 2.70 -14.14 -5.25
N ALA A 114 2.99 -13.37 -4.20
CA ALA A 114 1.97 -12.83 -3.29
C ALA A 114 1.41 -11.52 -3.81
N ARG A 115 0.29 -11.08 -3.22
CA ARG A 115 -0.33 -9.78 -3.50
C ARG A 115 0.61 -8.64 -3.11
N ILE A 116 0.60 -7.57 -3.89
CA ILE A 116 1.39 -6.38 -3.58
C ILE A 116 0.73 -5.57 -2.45
N THR A 117 1.57 -5.08 -1.55
CA THR A 117 1.20 -4.12 -0.51
C THR A 117 1.77 -2.74 -0.83
N LEU A 118 0.95 -1.71 -0.71
CA LEU A 118 1.38 -0.29 -0.78
C LEU A 118 1.29 0.31 0.62
N ALA A 119 2.40 0.83 1.13
CA ALA A 119 2.48 1.59 2.37
C ALA A 119 2.75 3.06 2.06
N PHE A 120 2.00 3.97 2.67
CA PHE A 120 2.34 5.38 2.73
C PHE A 120 2.77 5.75 4.15
N GLN A 121 3.77 6.61 4.25
CA GLN A 121 4.35 7.10 5.49
C GLN A 121 4.55 8.61 5.39
N GLU A 122 4.39 9.33 6.52
CA GLU A 122 4.73 10.76 6.60
C GLU A 122 6.22 10.97 6.30
N ASN A 123 7.07 10.10 6.84
CA ASN A 123 8.51 10.06 6.57
C ASN A 123 9.04 8.60 6.58
N PRO A 124 10.23 8.32 6.02
CA PRO A 124 10.75 6.95 5.91
C PRO A 124 10.85 6.17 7.25
N GLY A 125 10.96 6.90 8.37
CA GLY A 125 11.10 6.34 9.71
C GLY A 125 9.81 6.33 10.54
N SER A 126 8.65 6.71 9.98
CA SER A 126 7.38 6.65 10.70
C SER A 126 6.64 5.34 10.44
N VAL A 127 5.73 4.92 11.31
CA VAL A 127 4.81 3.83 10.95
C VAL A 127 3.90 4.28 9.79
N PRO A 128 3.41 3.35 8.94
CA PRO A 128 2.54 3.69 7.84
C PRO A 128 1.21 4.31 8.30
N ASP A 129 0.78 5.38 7.66
CA ASP A 129 -0.56 5.97 7.88
C ASP A 129 -1.63 5.29 7.00
N LEU A 130 -1.20 4.64 5.92
CA LEU A 130 -2.04 3.85 5.02
C LEU A 130 -1.29 2.60 4.54
N LEU A 131 -1.94 1.43 4.68
CA LEU A 131 -1.50 0.16 4.10
C LEU A 131 -2.63 -0.43 3.26
N LEU A 132 -2.31 -0.76 2.01
CA LEU A 132 -3.26 -1.31 1.04
C LEU A 132 -2.73 -2.58 0.42
N GLU A 133 -3.54 -3.64 0.47
CA GLU A 133 -3.25 -4.88 -0.24
C GLU A 133 -4.09 -4.96 -1.52
N LEU A 134 -3.45 -4.93 -2.69
CA LEU A 134 -4.13 -4.98 -3.98
C LEU A 134 -4.32 -6.42 -4.44
N ALA A 135 -5.43 -6.73 -5.11
CA ALA A 135 -5.68 -8.04 -5.74
C ALA A 135 -4.81 -8.31 -6.98
N MET A 136 -3.52 -7.96 -6.92
CA MET A 136 -2.55 -8.12 -7.99
C MET A 136 -1.26 -8.74 -7.43
N PRO A 137 -0.70 -9.79 -8.05
CA PRO A 137 0.61 -10.32 -7.66
C PRO A 137 1.72 -9.28 -7.83
N THR A 138 2.67 -9.25 -6.88
CA THR A 138 3.78 -8.29 -6.88
C THR A 138 4.62 -8.37 -8.15
N GLY A 139 4.94 -9.57 -8.62
CA GLY A 139 5.71 -9.75 -9.86
C GLY A 139 5.02 -9.16 -11.09
N LYS A 140 3.68 -9.26 -11.17
CA LYS A 140 2.89 -8.65 -12.25
C LYS A 140 2.90 -7.13 -12.12
N PHE A 141 2.70 -6.62 -10.91
CA PHE A 141 2.70 -5.17 -10.66
C PHE A 141 4.02 -4.52 -11.06
N MET A 142 5.16 -5.12 -10.67
CA MET A 142 6.48 -4.61 -11.02
C MET A 142 6.74 -4.66 -12.54
N GLN A 143 6.18 -5.66 -13.24
CA GLN A 143 6.25 -5.73 -14.70
C GLN A 143 5.46 -4.60 -15.38
N GLU A 144 4.24 -4.30 -14.91
CA GLU A 144 3.42 -3.21 -15.46
C GLU A 144 4.12 -1.84 -15.30
N MET A 145 4.83 -1.66 -14.19
CA MET A 145 5.59 -0.44 -13.92
C MET A 145 6.81 -0.26 -14.82
N GLY A 146 7.45 -1.35 -15.26
CA GLY A 146 8.60 -1.29 -16.16
C GLY A 146 8.22 -1.12 -17.64
N ALA A 147 6.93 -1.23 -18.00
CA ALA A 147 6.48 -1.21 -19.39
C ALA A 147 5.92 0.16 -19.83
N GLU A 148 5.19 0.86 -18.96
CA GLU A 148 4.57 2.16 -19.24
C GLU A 148 4.30 2.94 -17.92
N HIS A 149 3.60 4.08 -18.01
CA HIS A 149 3.05 4.76 -16.84
C HIS A 149 1.94 3.92 -16.21
N LEU A 150 2.09 3.59 -14.92
CA LEU A 150 1.13 2.82 -14.17
C LEU A 150 0.10 3.74 -13.50
N ARG A 151 -1.18 3.61 -13.86
CA ARG A 151 -2.28 4.39 -13.28
C ARG A 151 -3.22 3.48 -12.50
N ILE A 152 -3.34 3.73 -11.20
CA ILE A 152 -4.22 2.98 -10.31
C ILE A 152 -5.38 3.87 -9.90
N ALA A 153 -6.61 3.41 -10.13
CA ALA A 153 -7.80 4.05 -9.58
C ALA A 153 -8.44 3.14 -8.53
N LEU A 154 -8.75 3.71 -7.36
CA LEU A 154 -9.35 3.06 -6.21
C LEU A 154 -10.69 3.73 -5.93
N GLU A 155 -11.77 3.05 -6.29
CA GLU A 155 -13.13 3.56 -6.21
C GLU A 155 -13.89 2.94 -5.04
N CYS A 156 -14.62 3.75 -4.30
CA CYS A 156 -15.56 3.30 -3.27
C CYS A 156 -16.88 4.07 -3.38
N GLU A 157 -17.98 3.45 -2.96
CA GLU A 157 -19.29 4.11 -2.96
C GLU A 157 -19.45 5.01 -1.74
N LYS A 158 -20.09 6.16 -1.93
CA LYS A 158 -20.45 7.09 -0.88
C LYS A 158 -21.69 6.62 -0.13
N LYS A 159 -21.55 6.30 1.16
CA LYS A 159 -22.72 5.96 1.99
C LYS A 159 -23.34 7.22 2.60
N ALA A 160 -24.68 7.23 2.69
CA ALA A 160 -25.40 8.33 3.30
C ALA A 160 -25.04 8.46 4.80
N GLY A 161 -24.63 9.65 5.22
CA GLY A 161 -24.24 9.93 6.62
C GLY A 161 -22.79 9.59 6.97
N GLU A 162 -21.99 9.11 6.01
CA GLU A 162 -20.61 8.74 6.22
C GLU A 162 -19.71 9.97 6.43
N ARG A 163 -18.92 9.93 7.51
CA ARG A 163 -17.97 10.99 7.89
C ARG A 163 -16.52 10.51 7.90
N ALA A 164 -16.27 9.28 7.45
CA ALA A 164 -14.92 8.71 7.39
C ALA A 164 -14.04 9.48 6.40
N LYS A 165 -12.76 9.61 6.71
CA LYS A 165 -11.81 10.18 5.73
C LYS A 165 -11.66 9.22 4.56
N LEU A 166 -11.39 9.75 3.37
CA LEU A 166 -11.29 8.95 2.15
C LEU A 166 -10.28 7.79 2.26
N LEU A 167 -9.11 8.03 2.85
CA LEU A 167 -8.09 6.98 3.03
C LEU A 167 -8.39 6.04 4.21
N GLU A 168 -9.41 6.33 5.03
CA GLU A 168 -9.84 5.46 6.12
C GLU A 168 -10.84 4.38 5.66
N GLU A 169 -11.34 4.48 4.42
CA GLU A 169 -12.22 3.46 3.84
C GLU A 169 -11.58 2.06 3.91
N PRO A 170 -12.35 1.00 4.19
CA PRO A 170 -11.77 -0.34 4.37
C PRO A 170 -11.52 -1.06 3.04
N LEU A 171 -12.26 -0.70 1.98
CA LEU A 171 -12.34 -1.46 0.74
C LEU A 171 -12.54 -0.54 -0.45
N TRP A 172 -11.77 -0.78 -1.51
CA TRP A 172 -11.93 -0.11 -2.81
C TRP A 172 -11.99 -1.14 -3.93
N THR A 173 -12.76 -0.83 -4.96
CA THR A 173 -12.60 -1.48 -6.26
C THR A 173 -11.37 -0.90 -6.93
N ALA A 174 -10.44 -1.78 -7.34
CA ALA A 174 -9.17 -1.38 -7.92
C ALA A 174 -9.16 -1.55 -9.44
N TYR A 175 -8.67 -0.53 -10.13
CA TYR A 175 -8.45 -0.50 -11.56
C TYR A 175 -7.00 -0.16 -11.85
N VAL A 176 -6.41 -0.82 -12.84
CA VAL A 176 -5.08 -0.53 -13.36
C VAL A 176 -5.23 -0.18 -14.84
N ASN A 177 -4.79 1.02 -15.22
CA ASN A 177 -4.89 1.54 -16.58
C ASN A 177 -6.31 1.38 -17.17
N GLY A 178 -7.33 1.66 -16.34
CA GLY A 178 -8.75 1.56 -16.70
C GLY A 178 -9.35 0.15 -16.67
N ARG A 179 -8.55 -0.89 -16.39
CA ARG A 179 -9.04 -2.28 -16.28
C ARG A 179 -9.26 -2.66 -14.83
N LYS A 180 -10.44 -3.18 -14.49
CA LYS A 180 -10.74 -3.68 -13.14
C LYS A 180 -9.85 -4.88 -12.82
N ILE A 181 -9.10 -4.82 -11.72
CA ILE A 181 -8.19 -5.88 -11.27
C ILE A 181 -8.71 -6.63 -10.04
N GLY A 182 -9.76 -6.13 -9.39
CA GLY A 182 -10.33 -6.71 -8.18
C GLY A 182 -10.51 -5.65 -7.11
N TYR A 183 -10.05 -5.94 -5.90
CA TYR A 183 -10.18 -5.06 -4.74
C TYR A 183 -8.83 -4.66 -4.16
N ALA A 184 -8.77 -3.46 -3.58
CA ALA A 184 -7.74 -3.06 -2.63
C ALA A 184 -8.36 -3.03 -1.23
N VAL A 185 -7.68 -3.64 -0.26
CA VAL A 185 -8.16 -3.72 1.13
C VAL A 185 -7.22 -2.91 2.01
N ARG A 186 -7.77 -2.00 2.81
CA ARG A 186 -7.02 -1.34 3.86
C ARG A 186 -6.95 -2.25 5.07
N ARG A 187 -5.76 -2.34 5.64
CA ARG A 187 -5.49 -3.13 6.84
C ARG A 187 -4.55 -2.37 7.76
N ASP A 188 -4.55 -2.73 9.02
CA ASP A 188 -3.56 -2.24 9.98
C ASP A 188 -2.19 -2.91 9.72
N PRO A 189 -1.06 -2.25 10.06
CA PRO A 189 0.26 -2.85 9.97
C PRO A 189 0.38 -4.08 10.86
N SER A 190 0.82 -5.20 10.28
CA SER A 190 1.25 -6.38 11.02
C SER A 190 2.71 -6.26 11.49
N ASP A 191 3.14 -7.15 12.36
CA ASP A 191 4.54 -7.26 12.80
C ASP A 191 5.52 -7.43 11.64
N ASP A 192 5.12 -8.16 10.58
CA ASP A 192 5.92 -8.34 9.38
C ASP A 192 6.08 -7.01 8.63
N ASP A 193 5.00 -6.22 8.51
CA ASP A 193 5.05 -4.92 7.83
C ASP A 193 5.93 -3.94 8.60
N LEU A 194 5.82 -3.92 9.93
CA LEU A 194 6.66 -3.05 10.77
C LEU A 194 8.13 -3.46 10.67
N THR A 195 8.43 -4.76 10.54
CA THR A 195 9.78 -5.25 10.27
C THR A 195 10.30 -4.75 8.92
N VAL A 196 9.49 -4.82 7.85
CA VAL A 196 9.83 -4.22 6.54
C VAL A 196 10.14 -2.74 6.68
N MET A 197 9.26 -1.99 7.35
CA MET A 197 9.43 -0.55 7.51
C MET A 197 10.69 -0.21 8.32
N GLN A 198 11.02 -1.02 9.33
CA GLN A 198 12.23 -0.86 10.13
C GLN A 198 13.50 -1.13 9.31
N LEU A 199 13.53 -2.21 8.51
CA LEU A 199 14.65 -2.53 7.63
C LEU A 199 14.90 -1.41 6.60
N LEU A 200 13.81 -0.78 6.13
CA LEU A 200 13.88 0.29 5.15
C LEU A 200 14.04 1.70 5.75
N HIS A 201 14.16 1.87 7.08
CA HIS A 201 14.08 3.20 7.70
C HIS A 201 15.15 4.21 7.22
N THR A 202 16.32 3.74 6.81
CA THR A 202 17.40 4.57 6.22
C THR A 202 17.26 4.78 4.71
N VAL A 203 16.36 4.03 4.06
CA VAL A 203 16.13 4.11 2.62
C VAL A 203 15.07 5.17 2.36
N SER A 204 15.47 6.26 1.70
CA SER A 204 14.56 7.33 1.28
C SER A 204 13.90 7.01 -0.07
N VAL A 205 14.71 6.58 -1.04
CA VAL A 205 14.31 6.22 -2.40
C VAL A 205 15.17 5.04 -2.87
N GLY A 206 14.58 4.07 -3.55
CA GLY A 206 15.29 2.95 -4.15
C GLY A 206 14.44 1.69 -4.29
N ALA A 207 14.93 0.72 -5.05
CA ALA A 207 14.31 -0.59 -5.21
C ALA A 207 15.31 -1.69 -4.88
N GLY A 208 14.83 -2.83 -4.41
CA GLY A 208 15.68 -3.95 -4.04
C GLY A 208 14.89 -5.17 -3.58
N VAL A 209 15.63 -6.14 -3.05
CA VAL A 209 15.07 -7.32 -2.40
C VAL A 209 15.53 -7.33 -0.94
N LEU A 210 14.60 -7.60 -0.03
CA LEU A 210 14.92 -7.80 1.38
C LEU A 210 15.23 -9.29 1.60
N PRO A 211 16.38 -9.60 2.24
CA PRO A 211 16.75 -10.96 2.60
C PRO A 211 15.70 -11.62 3.48
N SER A 212 15.35 -12.86 3.16
CA SER A 212 14.38 -13.65 3.93
C SER A 212 14.88 -14.06 5.30
N ASP A 213 16.19 -14.07 5.56
CA ASP A 213 16.80 -14.37 6.86
C ASP A 213 16.57 -13.24 7.90
N MET A 214 16.46 -12.00 7.44
CA MET A 214 16.14 -10.83 8.28
C MET A 214 14.64 -10.70 8.58
N MET A 215 13.80 -11.38 7.79
CA MET A 215 12.40 -11.61 8.15
C MET A 215 12.33 -12.88 8.97
N GLU A 216 12.20 -12.75 10.29
CA GLU A 216 12.02 -13.86 11.24
C GLU A 216 10.67 -14.58 11.02
N VAL A 217 10.48 -15.21 9.86
CA VAL A 217 9.31 -16.02 9.58
C VAL A 217 9.71 -17.31 8.85
N ASP A 218 9.49 -18.42 9.55
CA ASP A 218 9.41 -19.77 9.00
C ASP A 218 8.17 -19.89 8.09
N LYS A 219 8.07 -19.08 7.01
CA LYS A 219 7.04 -19.29 5.99
C LYS A 219 7.52 -20.40 5.06
N GLN A 220 7.24 -21.63 5.45
CA GLN A 220 7.30 -22.86 4.63
C GLN A 220 6.44 -22.80 3.33
N GLY A 221 5.96 -21.62 2.93
CA GLY A 221 5.16 -21.38 1.73
C GLY A 221 5.34 -19.99 1.09
N ALA A 222 6.23 -19.13 1.59
CA ALA A 222 6.60 -17.88 0.90
C ALA A 222 7.82 -18.16 0.01
N ASP A 223 7.55 -18.67 -1.19
CA ASP A 223 8.58 -19.01 -2.17
C ASP A 223 9.19 -17.73 -2.78
N GLY A 224 10.29 -17.26 -2.19
CA GLY A 224 11.20 -16.27 -2.77
C GLY A 224 11.51 -15.04 -1.90
N ASP A 225 12.37 -14.17 -2.43
CA ASP A 225 12.75 -12.91 -1.78
C ASP A 225 11.62 -11.87 -1.81
N LEU A 226 11.59 -11.00 -0.79
CA LEU A 226 10.63 -9.90 -0.73
C LEU A 226 11.15 -8.71 -1.54
N ALA A 227 10.51 -8.43 -2.66
CA ALA A 227 10.84 -7.25 -3.45
C ALA A 227 10.23 -6.00 -2.82
N TYR A 228 10.94 -4.88 -2.92
CA TYR A 228 10.42 -3.57 -2.54
C TYR A 228 10.85 -2.49 -3.54
N MET A 229 10.04 -1.44 -3.59
CA MET A 229 10.39 -0.15 -4.17
C MET A 229 9.89 0.94 -3.25
N ARG A 230 10.74 1.93 -2.97
CA ARG A 230 10.43 3.10 -2.17
C ARG A 230 10.71 4.36 -2.96
N ALA A 231 9.78 5.30 -2.90
CA ALA A 231 9.90 6.58 -3.57
C ALA A 231 9.19 7.69 -2.79
N HIS A 232 9.47 8.94 -3.16
CA HIS A 232 8.67 10.07 -2.71
C HIS A 232 7.44 10.21 -3.59
N PHE A 233 6.32 10.61 -2.98
CA PHE A 233 5.07 10.89 -3.67
C PHE A 233 4.59 12.29 -3.33
N ASP A 234 4.01 12.94 -4.33
CA ASP A 234 3.19 14.12 -4.15
C ASP A 234 1.75 13.72 -3.88
N ARG A 235 1.31 13.98 -2.66
CA ARG A 235 -0.04 13.78 -2.17
C ARG A 235 -0.86 15.05 -2.41
N VAL A 236 -1.86 14.95 -3.27
CA VAL A 236 -2.75 16.04 -3.68
C VAL A 236 -4.17 15.73 -3.23
N VAL A 237 -4.69 16.53 -2.31
CA VAL A 237 -6.09 16.43 -1.85
C VAL A 237 -6.96 17.26 -2.78
N GLY A 238 -7.76 16.62 -3.62
CA GLY A 238 -8.68 17.32 -4.52
C GLY A 238 -9.95 17.77 -3.80
N SER A 239 -10.54 16.87 -3.00
CA SER A 239 -11.73 17.15 -2.20
C SER A 239 -11.83 16.18 -1.03
N LYS A 240 -12.95 16.24 -0.28
CA LYS A 240 -13.25 15.22 0.76
C LYS A 240 -13.45 13.80 0.20
N ASP A 241 -13.71 13.71 -1.10
CA ASP A 241 -14.08 12.49 -1.82
C ASP A 241 -13.02 12.15 -2.90
N SER A 242 -11.92 12.91 -3.01
CA SER A 242 -10.86 12.64 -3.98
C SER A 242 -9.46 13.01 -3.49
N GLU A 243 -8.52 12.09 -3.69
CA GLU A 243 -7.11 12.26 -3.30
C GLU A 243 -6.20 11.50 -4.26
N SER A 244 -5.06 12.09 -4.62
CA SER A 244 -4.12 11.52 -5.59
C SER A 244 -2.70 11.47 -5.04
N PHE A 245 -1.95 10.44 -5.43
CA PHE A 245 -0.54 10.28 -5.13
C PHE A 245 0.23 10.14 -6.44
N TYR A 246 1.17 11.03 -6.69
CA TYR A 246 2.03 11.01 -7.88
C TYR A 246 3.45 10.66 -7.47
N MET A 247 3.98 9.56 -7.98
CA MET A 247 5.37 9.17 -7.71
C MET A 247 6.34 10.19 -8.32
N LEU A 248 7.32 10.63 -7.54
CA LEU A 248 8.37 11.53 -7.98
C LEU A 248 9.53 10.72 -8.54
N ASN A 249 9.96 11.06 -9.76
CA ASN A 249 11.12 10.42 -10.38
C ASN A 249 12.39 11.19 -10.01
N PRO A 250 13.44 10.51 -9.49
CA PRO A 250 14.73 11.15 -9.22
C PRO A 250 15.43 11.60 -10.52
N ASP A 251 15.16 10.94 -11.65
CA ASP A 251 15.84 11.15 -12.92
C ASP A 251 15.25 12.31 -13.76
N GLY A 252 14.22 13.00 -13.25
CA GLY A 252 13.66 14.21 -13.88
C GLY A 252 12.92 13.99 -15.20
N ASN A 253 12.53 12.75 -15.53
CA ASN A 253 11.73 12.49 -16.72
C ASN A 253 10.30 13.09 -16.62
N ASN A 254 9.71 13.45 -17.76
CA ASN A 254 8.43 14.18 -17.87
C ASN A 254 7.20 13.30 -17.55
N GLY A 255 6.99 12.94 -16.29
CA GLY A 255 5.73 12.36 -15.82
C GLY A 255 5.90 11.32 -14.71
N PRO A 256 4.93 11.16 -13.79
CA PRO A 256 5.01 10.19 -12.71
C PRO A 256 4.91 8.76 -13.25
N GLU A 257 5.92 7.92 -13.01
CA GLU A 257 5.90 6.50 -13.41
C GLU A 257 4.72 5.74 -12.80
N LEU A 258 4.28 6.16 -11.61
CA LEU A 258 3.11 5.62 -10.92
C LEU A 258 2.21 6.76 -10.43
N SER A 259 0.93 6.69 -10.77
CA SER A 259 -0.12 7.57 -10.23
C SER A 259 -1.23 6.75 -9.59
N ILE A 260 -1.65 7.13 -8.38
CA ILE A 260 -2.70 6.45 -7.62
C ILE A 260 -3.80 7.45 -7.28
N PHE A 261 -5.04 7.13 -7.64
CA PHE A 261 -6.21 7.98 -7.46
C PHE A 261 -7.21 7.28 -6.53
N PHE A 262 -7.60 7.95 -5.46
CA PHE A 262 -8.69 7.53 -4.58
C PHE A 262 -9.91 8.38 -4.91
N ILE A 263 -11.03 7.73 -5.17
CA ILE A 263 -12.28 8.39 -5.55
C ILE A 263 -13.43 7.76 -4.80
N ARG A 264 -14.24 8.59 -4.13
CA ARG A 264 -15.52 8.19 -3.57
C ARG A 264 -16.65 8.70 -4.47
N ILE A 265 -17.41 7.77 -5.07
CA ILE A 265 -18.48 8.05 -6.05
C ILE A 265 -19.86 8.01 -5.41
#